data_AF-A0A8S3SAV3-F1
#
_entry.id   AF-A0A8S3SAV3-F1
#
_cell.length_a   1.000
_cell.length_b   1.000
_cell.length_c   1.000
_cell.angle_alpha   90.00
_cell.angle_beta   90.00
_cell.angle_gamma   90.00
#
_symmetry.space_group_name_H-M   'P 1'
#
loop_
_entity.id
_entity.type
_entity.pdbx_description
1 polymer ?
#
loop_
_entity_poly.entity_id
_entity_poly.type
_entity_poly.pdbx_seq_one_letter_code
_entity_poly.pdbx_strand_id
1 'polypeptide(L)'
;MASFLGTCRNSKDITIDMVVEFAKSIAEKGKLFLSVDLQQKSEILLRHILGSTQLVQGGLLERIANIPFIVPYKIEEEKANIYSQQNIQQLISFAGAVLVEYSDLSWTKCPILPEIASKIASNADVTRNRLKIQFEPENDKIVSHIQNIVDELKINGDKEKFRWNIYA
;
A
#
# COMPACT_ATOMS: atom_id res chain seq x y z
N MET A 1 18.92 -26.92 0.34
CA MET A 1 19.76 -26.64 1.53
C MET A 1 19.56 -25.16 1.85
N ALA A 2 18.63 -24.82 2.75
CA ALA A 2 18.94 -24.59 4.17
C ALA A 2 20.13 -23.63 4.30
N SER A 3 19.94 -22.32 4.49
CA SER A 3 19.69 -21.77 5.82
C SER A 3 19.59 -20.24 5.78
N PHE A 4 18.38 -19.69 5.85
CA PHE A 4 18.16 -18.35 6.44
C PHE A 4 17.61 -18.45 7.88
N LEU A 5 17.26 -19.67 8.31
CA LEU A 5 16.79 -20.00 9.66
C LEU A 5 17.85 -20.78 10.48
N GLY A 6 19.09 -20.89 9.98
CA GLY A 6 20.10 -21.79 10.55
C GLY A 6 20.93 -21.26 11.72
N THR A 7 20.80 -19.98 12.10
CA THR A 7 21.77 -19.37 13.04
C THR A 7 21.15 -18.43 14.09
N CYS A 8 19.89 -18.63 14.44
CA CYS A 8 19.30 -18.00 15.62
C CYS A 8 19.02 -19.04 16.72
N ARG A 9 20.05 -19.82 17.07
CA ARG A 9 20.07 -20.64 18.30
C ARG A 9 20.61 -19.83 19.51
N ASN A 10 20.35 -18.53 19.50
CA ASN A 10 20.54 -17.57 20.60
C ASN A 10 19.51 -16.47 20.35
N SER A 11 18.45 -16.41 21.14
CA SER A 11 17.40 -15.38 21.08
C SER A 11 18.00 -14.00 21.32
N LYS A 12 18.44 -13.33 20.25
CA LYS A 12 18.60 -11.88 20.24
C LYS A 12 17.23 -11.31 19.93
N ASP A 13 16.62 -10.65 20.91
CA ASP A 13 15.37 -9.93 20.71
C ASP A 13 15.50 -9.03 19.48
N ILE A 14 14.59 -9.19 18.52
CA ILE A 14 14.52 -8.30 17.36
C ILE A 14 14.15 -6.92 17.89
N THR A 15 15.09 -5.98 17.82
CA THR A 15 14.86 -4.62 18.32
C THR A 15 14.11 -3.77 17.30
N ILE A 16 13.47 -2.70 17.80
CA ILE A 16 12.78 -1.71 16.94
C ILE A 16 13.73 -1.13 15.89
N ASP A 17 14.98 -0.87 16.25
CA ASP A 17 15.98 -0.34 15.31
C ASP A 17 16.26 -1.29 14.16
N MET A 18 16.35 -2.61 14.43
CA MET A 18 16.54 -3.60 13.36
C MET A 18 15.37 -3.60 12.37
N VAL A 19 14.15 -3.49 12.89
CA VAL A 19 12.93 -3.43 12.07
C VAL A 19 12.91 -2.16 11.21
N VAL A 20 13.27 -1.02 11.79
CA VAL A 20 13.33 0.27 11.08
C VAL A 20 14.41 0.26 10.00
N GLU A 21 15.61 -0.23 10.29
CA GLU A 21 16.70 -0.32 9.31
C GLU A 21 16.36 -1.29 8.18
N PHE A 22 15.67 -2.40 8.49
CA PHE A 22 15.19 -3.31 7.47
C PHE A 22 14.13 -2.66 6.57
N ALA A 23 13.17 -1.92 7.13
CA ALA A 23 12.19 -1.15 6.38
C ALA A 23 12.86 -0.13 5.44
N LYS A 24 13.86 0.62 5.93
CA LYS A 24 14.65 1.56 5.11
C LYS A 24 15.39 0.85 3.98
N SER A 25 15.98 -0.32 4.25
CA SER A 25 16.69 -1.10 3.22
C SER A 25 15.75 -1.54 2.09
N ILE A 26 14.53 -1.97 2.44
CA ILE A 26 13.50 -2.31 1.45
C ILE A 26 13.12 -1.06 0.64
N ALA A 27 12.87 0.07 1.32
CA ALA A 27 12.53 1.33 0.69
C ALA A 27 13.59 1.82 -0.32
N GLU A 28 14.86 1.81 0.07
CA GLU A 28 15.97 2.22 -0.80
C GLU A 28 16.08 1.33 -2.04
N LYS A 29 15.95 0.02 -1.88
CA LYS A 29 16.00 -0.93 -3.01
C LYS A 29 14.78 -0.81 -3.92
N GLY A 30 13.61 -0.53 -3.35
CA GLY A 30 12.35 -0.39 -4.08
C GLY A 30 12.20 0.93 -4.85
N LYS A 31 13.09 1.91 -4.66
CA LYS A 31 13.08 3.16 -5.46
C LYS A 31 13.29 2.91 -6.96
N LEU A 32 14.06 1.89 -7.31
CA LEU A 32 14.44 1.60 -8.69
C LEU A 32 13.44 0.64 -9.36
N PHE A 33 13.10 -0.45 -8.67
CA PHE A 33 12.26 -1.50 -9.23
C PHE A 33 11.66 -2.39 -8.13
N LEU A 34 10.38 -2.72 -8.27
CA LEU A 34 9.68 -3.62 -7.35
C LEU A 34 9.86 -5.09 -7.77
N SER A 35 10.91 -5.73 -7.27
CA SER A 35 11.18 -7.16 -7.52
C SER A 35 10.33 -8.09 -6.64
N VAL A 36 10.17 -9.34 -7.08
CA VAL A 36 9.49 -10.40 -6.31
C VAL A 36 10.15 -10.60 -4.94
N ASP A 37 11.48 -10.54 -4.87
CA ASP A 37 12.24 -10.62 -3.60
C ASP A 37 11.90 -9.47 -2.65
N LEU A 38 11.74 -8.24 -3.16
CA LEU A 38 11.34 -7.10 -2.33
C LEU A 38 9.89 -7.22 -1.84
N GLN A 39 8.99 -7.74 -2.68
CA GLN A 39 7.61 -8.00 -2.28
C GLN A 39 7.56 -9.01 -1.12
N GLN A 40 8.31 -10.11 -1.22
CA GLN A 40 8.42 -11.10 -0.15
C GLN A 40 9.00 -10.50 1.14
N LYS A 41 10.05 -9.68 1.03
CA LYS A 41 10.65 -9.01 2.20
C LYS A 41 9.68 -8.04 2.88
N SER A 42 8.94 -7.27 2.10
CA SER A 42 7.89 -6.37 2.59
C SER A 42 6.82 -7.16 3.34
N GLU A 43 6.33 -8.25 2.77
CA GLU A 43 5.30 -9.08 3.38
C GLU A 43 5.77 -9.74 4.68
N ILE A 44 6.98 -10.30 4.70
CA ILE A 44 7.59 -10.90 5.90
C ILE A 44 7.67 -9.86 7.02
N LEU A 45 8.10 -8.63 6.69
CA LEU A 45 8.19 -7.54 7.65
C LEU A 45 6.82 -7.16 8.22
N LEU A 46 5.80 -7.02 7.36
CA LEU A 46 4.43 -6.73 7.80
C LEU A 46 3.86 -7.82 8.71
N ARG A 47 4.06 -9.10 8.36
CA ARG A 47 3.64 -10.22 9.21
C ARG A 47 4.34 -10.22 10.56
N HIS A 48 5.63 -9.88 10.59
CA HIS A 48 6.39 -9.78 11.84
C HIS A 48 5.85 -8.65 12.73
N ILE A 49 5.56 -7.48 12.15
CA ILE A 49 4.96 -6.34 12.88
C ILE A 49 3.58 -6.72 13.42
N LEU A 50 2.74 -7.35 12.59
CA LEU A 50 1.40 -7.77 12.99
C LEU A 50 1.42 -8.78 14.15
N GLY A 51 2.39 -9.69 14.18
CA GLY A 51 2.54 -10.69 15.23
C GLY A 51 3.21 -10.20 16.52
N SER A 52 3.74 -8.97 16.54
CA SER A 52 4.62 -8.50 17.64
C SER A 52 4.02 -7.31 18.38
N THR A 53 3.19 -7.59 19.39
CA THR A 53 2.54 -6.55 20.22
C THR A 53 3.54 -5.63 20.92
N GLN A 54 4.69 -6.16 21.35
CA GLN A 54 5.74 -5.39 22.01
C GLN A 54 6.34 -4.29 21.10
N LEU A 55 6.54 -4.60 19.81
CA LEU A 55 7.06 -3.64 18.84
C LEU A 55 6.04 -2.51 18.60
N VAL A 56 4.76 -2.87 18.47
CA VAL A 56 3.67 -1.91 18.29
C VAL A 56 3.58 -0.96 19.48
N GLN A 57 3.69 -1.47 20.71
CA GLN A 57 3.67 -0.64 21.92
C GLN A 57 4.94 0.20 22.12
N GLY A 58 6.10 -0.29 21.66
CA GLY A 58 7.41 0.35 21.88
C GLY A 58 7.76 1.54 20.98
N GLY A 59 6.81 2.14 20.26
CA GLY A 59 7.09 3.31 19.40
C GLY A 59 7.54 2.99 17.96
N LEU A 60 7.42 1.74 17.50
CA LEU A 60 7.80 1.37 16.13
C LEU A 60 6.97 2.11 15.06
N LEU A 61 5.66 2.23 15.29
CA LEU A 61 4.70 2.72 14.30
C LEU A 61 5.06 4.11 13.76
N GLU A 62 5.42 5.03 14.64
CA GLU A 62 5.78 6.41 14.30
C GLU A 62 7.04 6.46 13.44
N ARG A 63 7.98 5.54 13.69
CA ARG A 63 9.26 5.49 12.98
C ARG A 63 9.12 4.92 11.57
N ILE A 64 8.16 4.00 11.37
CA ILE A 64 7.93 3.37 10.07
C ILE A 64 6.84 4.06 9.26
N ALA A 65 6.04 4.94 9.86
CA ALA A 65 4.88 5.58 9.23
C ALA A 65 5.19 6.18 7.84
N ASN A 66 6.33 6.86 7.70
CA ASN A 66 6.72 7.55 6.45
C ASN A 66 7.74 6.77 5.59
N ILE A 67 8.07 5.54 5.96
CA ILE A 67 9.03 4.74 5.21
C ILE A 67 8.28 3.99 4.09
N PRO A 68 8.62 4.17 2.81
CA PRO A 68 7.93 3.51 1.71
C PRO A 68 8.46 2.09 1.52
N PHE A 69 7.98 1.14 2.34
CA PHE A 69 8.40 -0.27 2.30
C PHE A 69 7.26 -1.23 1.96
N ILE A 70 6.03 -0.74 1.79
CA ILE A 70 4.82 -1.56 1.65
C ILE A 70 4.50 -1.74 0.17
N VAL A 71 4.16 -2.97 -0.24
CA VAL A 71 3.63 -3.23 -1.58
C VAL A 71 2.19 -2.70 -1.65
N PRO A 72 1.84 -1.82 -2.61
CA PRO A 72 0.48 -1.31 -2.73
C PRO A 72 -0.51 -2.42 -3.07
N TYR A 73 -1.74 -2.28 -2.58
CA TYR A 73 -2.84 -3.14 -3.03
C TYR A 73 -3.10 -2.92 -4.51
N LYS A 74 -3.24 -4.01 -5.27
CA LYS A 74 -3.58 -3.98 -6.68
C LYS A 74 -5.09 -4.10 -6.84
N ILE A 75 -5.71 -3.08 -7.44
CA ILE A 75 -7.13 -3.12 -7.77
C ILE A 75 -7.44 -4.18 -8.83
N GLU A 76 -8.72 -4.57 -8.87
CA GLU A 76 -9.29 -5.46 -9.87
C GLU A 76 -9.09 -4.91 -11.29
N GLU A 77 -8.85 -5.81 -12.23
CA GLU A 77 -8.55 -5.46 -13.62
C GLU A 77 -9.67 -4.65 -14.28
N GLU A 78 -10.93 -4.95 -13.96
CA GLU A 78 -12.10 -4.21 -14.45
C GLU A 78 -12.02 -2.72 -14.09
N LYS A 79 -11.64 -2.40 -12.85
CA LYS A 79 -11.46 -1.01 -12.38
C LYS A 79 -10.22 -0.37 -12.98
N ALA A 80 -9.14 -1.13 -13.11
CA ALA A 80 -7.91 -0.66 -13.76
C ALA A 80 -8.12 -0.34 -15.25
N ASN A 81 -9.03 -1.04 -15.91
CA ASN A 81 -9.42 -0.79 -17.30
C ASN A 81 -10.24 0.49 -17.46
N ILE A 82 -10.98 0.90 -16.41
CA ILE A 82 -11.64 2.21 -16.39
C ILE A 82 -10.60 3.29 -16.19
N TYR A 83 -9.77 3.19 -15.14
CA TYR A 83 -8.69 4.15 -14.91
C TYR A 83 -7.53 3.49 -14.18
N SER A 84 -6.32 3.64 -14.71
CA SER A 84 -5.14 2.99 -14.17
C SER A 84 -4.79 3.50 -12.76
N GLN A 85 -4.52 2.55 -11.86
CA GLN A 85 -4.06 2.86 -10.51
C GLN A 85 -2.66 3.46 -10.55
N GLN A 86 -2.48 4.60 -9.89
CA GLN A 86 -1.17 5.22 -9.79
C GLN A 86 -0.27 4.46 -8.80
N ASN A 87 1.04 4.50 -9.03
CA ASN A 87 2.07 4.00 -8.11
C ASN A 87 2.07 2.48 -7.84
N ILE A 88 1.45 1.66 -8.71
CA ILE A 88 1.38 0.20 -8.50
C ILE A 88 2.77 -0.49 -8.54
N GLN A 89 3.75 0.15 -9.16
CA GLN A 89 5.12 -0.36 -9.31
C GLN A 89 6.07 0.19 -8.23
N GLN A 90 5.58 1.03 -7.32
CA GLN A 90 6.39 1.67 -6.29
C GLN A 90 5.90 1.25 -4.92
N LEU A 91 6.84 1.14 -3.97
CA LEU A 91 6.48 0.91 -2.59
C LEU A 91 5.82 2.16 -2.00
N ILE A 92 4.85 1.94 -1.12
CA ILE A 92 4.12 2.99 -0.41
C ILE A 92 4.47 2.98 1.07
N SER A 93 4.20 4.10 1.74
CA SER A 93 4.27 4.21 3.20
C SER A 93 2.88 4.04 3.82
N PHE A 94 2.81 3.88 5.14
CA PHE A 94 1.52 3.96 5.83
C PHE A 94 0.93 5.37 5.80
N ALA A 95 1.79 6.38 5.94
CA ALA A 95 1.39 7.77 5.97
C ALA A 95 0.71 8.16 4.66
N GLY A 96 -0.49 8.73 4.76
CA GLY A 96 -1.26 9.19 3.59
C GLY A 96 -1.97 8.08 2.81
N ALA A 97 -1.75 6.81 3.14
CA ALA A 97 -2.42 5.68 2.50
C ALA A 97 -3.80 5.45 3.10
N VAL A 98 -4.66 4.79 2.31
CA VAL A 98 -6.04 4.45 2.69
C VAL A 98 -6.19 2.94 2.84
N LEU A 99 -7.21 2.52 3.59
CA LEU A 99 -7.54 1.10 3.75
C LEU A 99 -8.14 0.52 2.46
N VAL A 100 -8.02 -0.79 2.30
CA VAL A 100 -8.60 -1.53 1.15
C VAL A 100 -10.12 -1.34 1.04
N GLU A 101 -10.81 -1.12 2.16
CA GLU A 101 -12.25 -0.85 2.23
C GLU A 101 -12.66 0.42 1.46
N TYR A 102 -11.75 1.39 1.31
CA TYR A 102 -11.99 2.64 0.57
C TYR A 102 -11.41 2.60 -0.84
N SER A 103 -10.98 1.42 -1.32
CA SER A 103 -10.39 1.28 -2.66
C SER A 103 -11.29 1.86 -3.74
N ASP A 104 -12.59 1.54 -3.69
CA ASP A 104 -13.64 1.98 -4.61
C ASP A 104 -13.87 3.50 -4.68
N LEU A 105 -13.34 4.26 -3.71
CA LEU A 105 -13.50 5.71 -3.66
C LEU A 105 -12.20 6.47 -3.93
N SER A 106 -11.10 5.76 -4.17
CA SER A 106 -9.78 6.39 -4.07
C SER A 106 -8.69 5.81 -4.96
N TRP A 107 -8.92 4.71 -5.70
CA TRP A 107 -7.86 4.02 -6.44
C TRP A 107 -7.13 4.87 -7.49
N THR A 108 -7.73 5.97 -7.95
CA THR A 108 -7.11 6.87 -8.92
C THR A 108 -6.24 7.97 -8.29
N LYS A 109 -6.30 8.16 -6.95
CA LYS A 109 -5.66 9.28 -6.25
C LYS A 109 -4.90 8.92 -4.98
N CYS A 110 -5.26 7.84 -4.31
CA CYS A 110 -4.67 7.46 -3.03
C CYS A 110 -3.92 6.13 -3.13
N PRO A 111 -2.76 5.99 -2.46
CA PRO A 111 -2.14 4.70 -2.28
C PRO A 111 -2.98 3.84 -1.34
N ILE A 112 -3.25 2.59 -1.75
CA ILE A 112 -4.12 1.67 -1.01
C ILE A 112 -3.25 0.64 -0.28
N LEU A 113 -3.49 0.47 1.02
CA LEU A 113 -2.80 -0.52 1.84
C LEU A 113 -3.28 -1.94 1.52
N PRO A 114 -2.35 -2.92 1.42
CA PRO A 114 -2.74 -4.33 1.31
C PRO A 114 -3.43 -4.80 2.59
N GLU A 115 -4.14 -5.92 2.52
CA GLU A 115 -4.93 -6.45 3.66
C GLU A 115 -4.10 -6.65 4.93
N ILE A 116 -2.86 -7.14 4.82
CA ILE A 116 -1.99 -7.37 5.98
C ILE A 116 -1.66 -6.05 6.67
N ALA A 117 -1.33 -5.00 5.89
CA ALA A 117 -1.06 -3.67 6.43
C ALA A 117 -2.33 -3.04 7.01
N SER A 118 -3.48 -3.28 6.38
CA SER A 118 -4.78 -2.85 6.89
C SER A 118 -5.10 -3.50 8.25
N LYS A 119 -4.78 -4.79 8.44
CA LYS A 119 -4.96 -5.47 9.75
C LYS A 119 -4.12 -4.85 10.87
N ILE A 120 -2.90 -4.39 10.57
CA ILE A 120 -2.07 -3.67 11.54
C ILE A 120 -2.80 -2.38 11.96
N ALA A 121 -3.33 -1.64 10.98
CA ALA A 121 -4.07 -0.40 11.18
C ALA A 121 -5.42 -0.61 11.90
N SER A 122 -6.12 -1.72 11.65
CA SER A 122 -7.45 -1.98 12.22
C SER A 122 -7.45 -2.30 13.70
N ASN A 123 -6.29 -2.54 14.32
CA ASN A 123 -6.20 -2.98 15.72
C ASN A 123 -6.51 -1.90 16.78
N ALA A 124 -6.55 -0.59 16.44
CA ALA A 124 -7.05 0.49 17.30
C ALA A 124 -6.88 1.85 16.59
N ASP A 125 -7.72 2.85 16.90
CA ASP A 125 -7.55 4.23 16.42
C ASP A 125 -6.20 4.84 16.79
N VAL A 126 -5.64 4.42 17.94
CA VAL A 126 -4.29 4.81 18.37
C VAL A 126 -3.21 4.36 17.38
N THR A 127 -3.33 3.15 16.84
CA THR A 127 -2.38 2.60 15.85
C THR A 127 -2.47 3.37 14.53
N ARG A 128 -3.69 3.70 14.09
CA ARG A 128 -3.95 4.45 12.85
C ARG A 128 -3.36 5.85 12.90
N ASN A 129 -3.56 6.55 14.01
CA ASN A 129 -3.01 7.90 14.22
C ASN A 129 -1.49 7.89 14.23
N ARG A 130 -0.87 6.89 14.87
CA ARG A 130 0.60 6.73 14.92
C ARG A 130 1.20 6.41 13.55
N LEU A 131 0.46 5.67 12.71
CA LEU A 131 0.83 5.35 11.33
C LEU A 131 0.47 6.44 10.31
N LYS A 132 -0.28 7.49 10.71
CA LYS A 132 -0.74 8.59 9.86
C LYS A 132 -1.56 8.14 8.63
N ILE A 133 -2.36 7.09 8.80
CA ILE A 133 -3.22 6.53 7.76
C ILE A 133 -4.43 7.46 7.56
N GLN A 134 -4.86 7.68 6.32
CA GLN A 134 -6.08 8.44 6.04
C GLN A 134 -7.29 7.54 6.30
N PHE A 135 -8.14 7.96 7.26
CA PHE A 135 -9.34 7.24 7.66
C PHE A 135 -10.37 7.20 6.54
N GLU A 136 -10.58 8.35 5.91
CA GLU A 136 -11.43 8.54 4.76
C GLU A 136 -10.60 9.37 3.76
N PRO A 137 -10.65 9.06 2.46
CA PRO A 137 -10.02 9.93 1.48
C PRO A 137 -10.60 11.34 1.64
N GLU A 138 -9.76 12.36 1.63
CA GLU A 138 -10.23 13.75 1.69
C GLU A 138 -11.28 14.00 0.59
N ASN A 139 -12.33 14.77 0.89
CA ASN A 139 -13.42 15.02 -0.06
C ASN A 139 -12.91 15.49 -1.44
N ASP A 140 -11.88 16.33 -1.47
CA ASP A 140 -11.26 16.79 -2.71
C ASP A 140 -10.67 15.63 -3.54
N LYS A 141 -10.11 14.62 -2.88
CA LYS A 141 -9.59 13.40 -3.52
C LYS A 141 -10.73 12.52 -4.03
N ILE A 142 -11.84 12.42 -3.30
CA ILE A 142 -13.04 11.68 -3.74
C ILE A 142 -13.66 12.37 -4.96
N VAL A 143 -13.86 13.69 -4.91
CA VAL A 143 -14.39 14.47 -6.04
C VAL A 143 -13.48 14.33 -7.25
N SER A 144 -12.16 14.46 -7.07
CA SER A 144 -11.18 14.27 -8.14
C SER A 144 -11.16 12.84 -8.66
N HIS A 145 -11.38 11.86 -7.80
CA HIS A 145 -11.47 10.44 -8.16
C HIS A 145 -12.68 10.17 -9.06
N ILE A 146 -13.86 10.66 -8.64
CA ILE A 146 -15.10 10.59 -9.41
C ILE A 146 -14.94 11.32 -10.75
N GLN A 147 -14.34 12.52 -10.75
CA GLN A 147 -14.12 13.30 -11.96
C GLN A 147 -13.24 12.53 -12.96
N ASN A 148 -12.14 11.93 -12.50
CA ASN A 148 -11.29 11.08 -13.34
C ASN A 148 -12.06 9.94 -14.00
N ILE A 149 -12.92 9.23 -13.23
CA ILE A 149 -13.72 8.13 -13.76
C ILE A 149 -14.73 8.64 -14.78
N VAL A 150 -15.46 9.71 -14.46
CA VAL A 150 -16.50 10.28 -15.32
C VAL A 150 -15.92 10.77 -16.63
N ASP A 151 -14.76 11.43 -16.60
CA ASP A 151 -14.12 11.95 -17.81
C ASP A 151 -13.62 10.80 -18.71
N GLU A 152 -13.03 9.76 -18.13
CA GLU A 152 -12.56 8.60 -18.89
C GLU A 152 -13.73 7.82 -19.51
N LEU A 153 -14.83 7.67 -18.78
CA LEU A 153 -16.05 7.03 -19.29
C LEU A 153 -16.72 7.86 -20.41
N LYS A 154 -16.73 9.19 -20.31
CA LYS A 154 -17.23 10.06 -21.40
C LYS A 154 -16.39 9.91 -22.66
N ILE A 155 -15.06 9.95 -22.52
CA ILE A 155 -14.13 9.77 -23.63
C ILE A 155 -14.37 8.43 -24.33
N ASN A 156 -14.52 7.35 -23.56
CA ASN A 156 -14.73 6.02 -24.13
C ASN A 156 -16.13 5.87 -24.75
N GLY A 157 -17.16 6.47 -24.16
CA GLY A 157 -18.50 6.52 -24.73
C GLY A 157 -18.56 7.28 -26.07
N ASP A 158 -17.80 8.37 -26.20
CA ASP A 158 -17.72 9.13 -27.44
C ASP A 158 -16.91 8.39 -28.52
N LYS A 159 -15.84 7.68 -28.14
CA LYS A 159 -15.09 6.79 -29.06
C LYS A 159 -15.93 5.64 -29.59
N GLU A 160 -16.73 5.00 -28.74
CA GLU A 160 -17.67 3.94 -29.15
C GLU A 160 -18.71 4.49 -30.13
N LYS A 161 -19.33 5.64 -29.84
CA LYS A 161 -20.25 6.31 -30.79
C LYS A 161 -19.58 6.65 -32.12
N PHE A 162 -18.34 7.12 -32.09
CA PHE A 162 -17.57 7.40 -33.30
C PHE A 162 -17.27 6.13 -34.11
N ARG A 163 -16.96 5.01 -33.43
CA ARG A 163 -16.76 3.71 -34.07
C ARG A 163 -18.02 3.23 -34.81
N TRP A 164 -19.20 3.32 -34.19
CA TRP A 164 -20.45 2.91 -34.84
C TRP A 164 -20.84 3.78 -36.04
N ASN A 165 -20.43 5.06 -36.06
CA ASN A 165 -20.69 5.98 -37.18
C ASN A 165 -19.75 5.82 -38.39
N ILE A 166 -18.66 5.06 -38.27
CA ILE A 166 -17.76 4.78 -39.41
C ILE A 166 -18.20 3.51 -40.18
N TYR A 167 -19.06 2.68 -39.58
CA TYR A 167 -19.57 1.45 -40.19
C TYR A 167 -21.05 1.54 -40.61
N ALA A 168 -21.64 2.74 -40.61
CA ALA A 168 -22.98 3.04 -41.12
C ALA A 168 -22.88 3.87 -42.40
#